data_AF-A0A935TVU1-F1
#
_entry.id   AF-A0A935TVU1-F1
#
_cell.length_a   1.000
_cell.length_b   1.000
_cell.length_c   1.000
_cell.angle_alpha   90.00
_cell.angle_beta   90.00
_cell.angle_gamma   90.00
#
_symmetry.space_group_name_H-M   'P 1'
#
loop_
_entity.id
_entity.type
_entity.pdbx_description
1 polymer ?
#
loop_
_entity_poly.entity_id
_entity_poly.type
_entity_poly.pdbx_seq_one_letter_code
_entity_poly.pdbx_strand_id
1 'polypeptide(L)'
;MSSGPAEPSPPSPAGPATPPRLVRSAHLSWFGHMGAVYLFHDLFGFLMEMSPDIAELVDAFADGADTAETVARFTGRFGDADPQQFVDVLVSHFVLVEPDEDEIEGLWPMVAIKGKWNVWQRRGNAMTIWTAWGERPVAQILLDDEETAMWDAFDGEKRLIELRGRFDRDKLMHLVRRLVHSDTQALKLCQLPMSTFARRPQMAPRYLTSTMPYRSWRPGEPVPGTVESQVSPAAYYQGEIEDAALQFDHRETTLSHLFRVPHPALAGRTYGQALVDGLAQRGHLPTAPRAGGPARHLTVLEIGAGLGYVARDVMSRLRELGFEVDYTIVELAPALAAAQQQRLGADSARWVEGDVLAVDLPAASFDFILANEMIGDLPARYLSRTDIGLPVGDTGTADPNLVRQLGKGGELAADHGVNLDDAPEPLFLMTGAFELIDRVATWLRPGGVAILTEFGENSQWPRLSTHLDHPELSTHFGQLAALARGLGLGAHIDFVMDVIDLDRNAKGLATTRSHFRALRAMFEAAGIDLPKLGMVPEMLQELVADKLSLDKVGELRWDKIEDRLMGLVPHEFKLLALSRP
;
A
#
# COMPACT_ATOMS: atom_id res chain seq x y z
N MET A 1 39.98 39.05 4.25
CA MET A 1 40.64 38.42 3.09
C MET A 1 39.58 38.27 2.02
N SER A 2 39.82 38.85 0.84
CA SER A 2 38.89 38.89 -0.30
C SER A 2 38.71 37.47 -0.88
N SER A 3 37.47 36.99 -1.00
CA SER A 3 37.13 35.75 -1.69
C SER A 3 36.90 36.04 -3.17
N GLY A 4 37.83 35.62 -4.03
CA GLY A 4 37.66 35.64 -5.48
C GLY A 4 36.63 34.60 -5.95
N PRO A 5 36.15 34.72 -7.20
CA PRO A 5 35.15 33.81 -7.77
C PRO A 5 35.75 32.41 -7.97
N ALA A 6 34.96 31.38 -7.65
CA ALA A 6 35.32 29.98 -7.83
C ALA A 6 35.52 29.66 -9.32
N GLU A 7 36.64 29.00 -9.63
CA GLU A 7 36.88 28.43 -10.95
C GLU A 7 35.82 27.36 -11.29
N PRO A 8 35.34 27.28 -12.54
CA PRO A 8 34.45 26.23 -12.96
C PRO A 8 35.17 24.88 -12.88
N SER A 9 34.48 23.89 -12.30
CA SER A 9 34.97 22.51 -12.23
C SER A 9 35.23 21.97 -13.65
N PRO A 10 36.28 21.15 -13.85
CA PRO A 10 36.57 20.58 -15.16
C PRO A 10 35.40 19.66 -15.60
N PRO A 11 35.11 19.59 -16.91
CA PRO A 11 34.08 18.71 -17.43
C PRO A 11 34.40 17.26 -17.07
N SER A 12 33.37 16.51 -16.64
CA SER A 12 33.49 15.07 -16.43
C SER A 12 33.98 14.40 -17.71
N PRO A 13 34.84 13.36 -17.63
CA PRO A 13 35.33 12.68 -18.81
C PRO A 13 34.14 12.14 -19.62
N ALA A 14 34.08 12.51 -20.90
CA ALA A 14 33.07 12.03 -21.83
C ALA A 14 33.09 10.49 -21.84
N GLY A 15 31.92 9.88 -21.63
CA GLY A 15 31.74 8.45 -21.83
C GLY A 15 32.11 8.02 -23.25
N PRO A 16 32.19 6.70 -23.53
CA PRO A 16 32.35 6.23 -24.91
C PRO A 16 31.27 6.85 -25.80
N ALA A 17 31.65 7.22 -27.02
CA ALA A 17 30.72 7.82 -27.97
C ALA A 17 29.57 6.83 -28.27
N THR A 18 28.34 7.32 -28.20
CA THR A 18 27.13 6.54 -28.45
C THR A 18 27.19 5.92 -29.85
N PRO A 19 26.90 4.61 -30.00
CA PRO A 19 26.99 3.93 -31.29
C PRO A 19 26.15 4.63 -32.37
N PRO A 20 26.61 4.65 -33.64
CA PRO A 20 25.92 5.33 -34.73
C PRO A 20 24.60 4.67 -35.10
N ARG A 21 24.45 3.38 -34.81
CA ARG A 21 23.24 2.60 -35.06
C ARG A 21 22.93 1.77 -33.83
N LEU A 22 21.71 1.87 -33.35
CA LEU A 22 21.21 1.16 -32.18
C LEU A 22 19.93 0.41 -32.52
N VAL A 23 19.64 -0.64 -31.77
CA VAL A 23 18.38 -1.37 -31.79
C VAL A 23 17.83 -1.50 -30.37
N ARG A 24 16.50 -1.54 -30.23
CA ARG A 24 15.85 -1.84 -28.96
C ARG A 24 16.14 -3.29 -28.56
N SER A 25 16.53 -3.52 -27.31
CA SER A 25 16.69 -4.88 -26.76
C SER A 25 15.42 -5.71 -26.99
N ALA A 26 15.59 -7.00 -27.32
CA ALA A 26 14.49 -7.94 -27.49
C ALA A 26 13.89 -8.40 -26.14
N HIS A 27 14.46 -7.97 -25.01
CA HIS A 27 14.17 -8.47 -23.67
C HIS A 27 13.59 -7.39 -22.76
N LEU A 28 12.66 -6.61 -23.29
CA LEU A 28 12.00 -5.53 -22.59
C LEU A 28 10.51 -5.82 -22.42
N SER A 29 10.04 -5.66 -21.19
CA SER A 29 8.62 -5.76 -20.84
C SER A 29 8.13 -4.42 -20.30
N TRP A 30 6.91 -4.07 -20.70
CA TRP A 30 6.29 -2.77 -20.40
C TRP A 30 5.11 -2.91 -19.44
N PHE A 31 5.00 -1.96 -18.52
CA PHE A 31 4.01 -1.97 -17.47
C PHE A 31 3.47 -0.56 -17.22
N GLY A 32 2.22 -0.48 -16.78
CA GLY A 32 1.55 0.77 -16.45
C GLY A 32 1.02 0.74 -15.03
N HIS A 33 1.25 1.82 -14.29
CA HIS A 33 0.74 1.97 -12.93
C HIS A 33 0.61 3.45 -12.55
N MET A 34 -0.57 3.84 -12.07
CA MET A 34 -0.87 5.17 -11.51
C MET A 34 -0.36 6.36 -12.35
N GLY A 35 -0.67 6.39 -13.65
CA GLY A 35 -0.26 7.47 -14.54
C GLY A 35 1.22 7.44 -14.98
N ALA A 36 2.00 6.44 -14.56
CA ALA A 36 3.38 6.23 -15.00
C ALA A 36 3.54 4.93 -15.82
N VAL A 37 4.60 4.90 -16.63
CA VAL A 37 5.01 3.73 -17.39
C VAL A 37 6.33 3.22 -16.82
N TYR A 38 6.43 1.90 -16.70
CA TYR A 38 7.62 1.21 -16.21
C TYR A 38 8.13 0.26 -17.30
N LEU A 39 9.43 0.34 -17.55
CA LEU A 39 10.17 -0.62 -18.37
C LEU A 39 10.92 -1.57 -17.45
N PHE A 40 10.76 -2.87 -17.69
CA PHE A 40 11.51 -3.93 -17.04
C PHE A 40 12.40 -4.63 -18.06
N HIS A 41 13.67 -4.80 -17.74
CA HIS A 41 14.58 -5.55 -18.59
C HIS A 41 14.66 -7.02 -18.13
N ASP A 42 14.13 -7.94 -18.93
CA ASP A 42 13.95 -9.35 -18.59
C ASP A 42 15.24 -10.17 -18.49
N LEU A 43 16.40 -9.62 -18.91
CA LEU A 43 17.71 -10.25 -18.71
C LEU A 43 18.41 -9.80 -17.43
N PHE A 44 18.26 -8.53 -17.04
CA PHE A 44 19.01 -7.94 -15.92
C PHE A 44 18.14 -7.68 -14.68
N GLY A 45 16.83 -7.56 -14.84
CA GLY A 45 15.90 -7.19 -13.78
C GLY A 45 15.94 -5.70 -13.44
N PHE A 46 16.42 -4.87 -14.38
CA PHE A 46 16.39 -3.41 -14.26
C PHE A 46 14.95 -2.93 -14.38
N LEU A 47 14.60 -1.96 -13.53
CA LEU A 47 13.30 -1.33 -13.51
C LEU A 47 13.50 0.17 -13.66
N MET A 48 12.89 0.75 -14.69
CA MET A 48 12.96 2.17 -15.01
C MET A 48 11.55 2.73 -15.09
N GLU A 49 11.26 3.76 -14.28
CA GLU A 49 10.08 4.60 -14.46
C GLU A 49 10.37 5.62 -15.56
N MET A 50 9.43 5.83 -16.47
CA MET A 50 9.58 6.78 -17.57
C MET A 50 8.24 7.36 -18.02
N SER A 51 8.31 8.48 -18.75
CA SER A 51 7.14 9.05 -19.40
C SER A 51 6.77 8.25 -20.67
N PRO A 52 5.50 8.30 -21.10
CA PRO A 52 5.07 7.66 -22.35
C PRO A 52 5.87 8.11 -23.57
N ASP A 53 6.29 9.37 -23.63
CA ASP A 53 7.08 9.92 -24.74
C ASP A 53 8.47 9.26 -24.84
N ILE A 54 9.06 8.85 -23.72
CA ILE A 54 10.33 8.11 -23.71
C ILE A 54 10.10 6.67 -24.22
N ALA A 55 8.94 6.08 -23.94
CA ALA A 55 8.60 4.76 -24.50
C ALA A 55 8.50 4.81 -26.03
N GLU A 56 7.95 5.89 -26.59
CA GLU A 56 7.95 6.11 -28.05
C GLU A 56 9.36 6.28 -28.63
N LEU A 57 10.27 6.93 -27.90
CA LEU A 57 11.68 7.02 -28.30
C LEU A 57 12.34 5.64 -28.35
N VAL A 58 12.11 4.80 -27.34
CA VAL A 58 12.61 3.42 -27.32
C VAL A 58 12.06 2.62 -28.50
N ASP A 59 10.77 2.76 -28.81
CA ASP A 59 10.13 2.07 -29.93
C ASP A 59 10.61 2.56 -31.31
N ALA A 60 11.14 3.79 -31.42
CA ALA A 60 11.76 4.26 -32.66
C ALA A 60 13.00 3.44 -33.06
N PHE A 61 13.60 2.70 -32.12
CA PHE A 61 14.73 1.80 -32.37
C PHE A 61 14.30 0.32 -32.56
N ALA A 62 13.00 0.00 -32.65
CA ALA A 62 12.50 -1.39 -32.66
C ALA A 62 13.18 -2.33 -33.68
N ASP A 63 13.45 -1.84 -34.90
CA ASP A 63 14.07 -2.62 -35.99
C ASP A 63 15.49 -2.11 -36.36
N GLY A 64 16.10 -1.35 -35.46
CA GLY A 64 17.42 -0.74 -35.64
C GLY A 64 17.36 0.58 -36.41
N ALA A 65 17.87 1.65 -35.82
CA ALA A 65 17.80 3.00 -36.37
C ALA A 65 19.15 3.73 -36.29
N ASP A 66 19.34 4.70 -37.17
CA ASP A 66 20.44 5.66 -37.04
C ASP A 66 20.19 6.55 -35.81
N THR A 67 21.18 6.61 -34.94
CA THR A 67 21.07 7.30 -33.65
C THR A 67 20.88 8.80 -33.84
N ALA A 68 21.65 9.42 -34.75
CA ALA A 68 21.61 10.86 -34.97
C ALA A 68 20.29 11.29 -35.63
N GLU A 69 19.78 10.52 -36.60
CA GLU A 69 18.48 10.75 -37.23
C GLU A 69 17.34 10.66 -36.21
N THR A 70 17.38 9.65 -35.33
CA THR A 70 16.35 9.45 -34.31
C THR A 70 16.38 10.55 -33.26
N VAL A 71 17.56 10.94 -32.78
CA VAL A 71 17.74 12.07 -31.85
C VAL A 71 17.20 13.37 -32.46
N ALA A 72 17.52 13.64 -33.73
CA ALA A 72 17.00 14.80 -34.45
C ALA A 72 15.47 14.79 -34.52
N ARG A 73 14.85 13.63 -34.81
CA ARG A 73 13.38 13.46 -34.86
C ARG A 73 12.68 13.79 -33.53
N PHE A 74 13.32 13.52 -32.39
CA PHE A 74 12.74 13.73 -31.06
C PHE A 74 13.12 15.08 -30.44
N THR A 75 13.84 15.95 -31.17
CA THR A 75 14.22 17.29 -30.69
C THR A 75 12.99 18.12 -30.35
N GLY A 76 12.96 18.71 -29.14
CA GLY A 76 11.85 19.53 -28.64
C GLY A 76 10.63 18.74 -28.14
N ARG A 77 10.66 17.40 -28.17
CA ARG A 77 9.57 16.56 -27.64
C ARG A 77 9.61 16.43 -26.12
N PHE A 78 10.77 16.68 -25.49
CA PHE A 78 11.00 16.56 -24.05
C PHE A 78 11.21 17.92 -23.36
N GLY A 79 10.56 18.97 -23.83
CA GLY A 79 10.78 20.34 -23.35
C GLY A 79 12.22 20.78 -23.64
N ASP A 80 12.92 21.24 -22.60
CA ASP A 80 14.31 21.70 -22.69
C ASP A 80 15.35 20.58 -22.60
N ALA A 81 14.92 19.32 -22.39
CA ALA A 81 15.84 18.19 -22.26
C ALA A 81 16.33 17.70 -23.63
N ASP A 82 17.62 17.41 -23.73
CA ASP A 82 18.28 16.90 -24.94
C ASP A 82 17.96 15.40 -25.14
N PRO A 83 17.32 14.99 -26.25
CA PRO A 83 17.05 13.59 -26.57
C PRO A 83 18.29 12.69 -26.49
N GLN A 84 19.48 13.22 -26.80
CA GLN A 84 20.73 12.46 -26.74
C GLN A 84 21.02 11.93 -25.33
N GLN A 85 20.71 12.71 -24.28
CA GLN A 85 20.93 12.30 -22.90
C GLN A 85 20.06 11.09 -22.53
N PHE A 86 18.83 11.03 -23.05
CA PHE A 86 17.97 9.86 -22.84
C PHE A 86 18.53 8.63 -23.55
N VAL A 87 19.00 8.77 -24.80
CA VAL A 87 19.63 7.66 -25.53
C VAL A 87 20.85 7.13 -24.77
N ASP A 88 21.71 8.01 -24.26
CA ASP A 88 22.91 7.62 -23.51
C ASP A 88 22.55 6.84 -22.23
N VAL A 89 21.50 7.29 -21.51
CA VAL A 89 20.97 6.58 -20.34
C VAL A 89 20.42 5.22 -20.75
N LEU A 90 19.65 5.13 -21.84
CA LEU A 90 19.06 3.89 -22.33
C LEU A 90 20.13 2.87 -22.76
N VAL A 91 21.22 3.31 -23.40
CA VAL A 91 22.38 2.47 -23.74
C VAL A 91 23.08 1.99 -22.47
N SER A 92 23.32 2.87 -21.49
CA SER A 92 23.97 2.48 -20.24
C SER A 92 23.18 1.44 -19.40
N HIS A 93 21.87 1.31 -19.67
CA HIS A 93 20.98 0.33 -19.04
C HIS A 93 20.61 -0.84 -19.98
N PHE A 94 21.31 -1.02 -21.10
CA PHE A 94 21.08 -2.08 -22.10
C PHE A 94 19.67 -2.07 -22.72
N VAL A 95 18.95 -0.96 -22.62
CA VAL A 95 17.64 -0.81 -23.27
C VAL A 95 17.80 -0.66 -24.78
N LEU A 96 18.85 0.06 -25.18
CA LEU A 96 19.31 0.17 -26.55
C LEU A 96 20.69 -0.48 -26.66
N VAL A 97 20.88 -1.31 -27.66
CA VAL A 97 22.07 -2.15 -27.87
C VAL A 97 22.56 -2.03 -29.31
N GLU A 98 23.79 -2.46 -29.58
CA GLU A 98 24.27 -2.54 -30.97
C GLU A 98 23.57 -3.69 -31.72
N PRO A 99 23.25 -3.57 -33.03
CA PRO A 99 22.47 -4.59 -33.75
C PRO A 99 23.06 -6.01 -33.77
N ASP A 100 24.37 -6.15 -33.57
CA ASP A 100 25.11 -7.42 -33.53
C ASP A 100 25.58 -7.82 -32.12
N GLU A 101 25.10 -7.11 -31.08
CA GLU A 101 25.45 -7.39 -29.69
C GLU A 101 24.82 -8.71 -29.21
N ASP A 102 25.65 -9.58 -28.62
CA ASP A 102 25.15 -10.75 -27.88
C ASP A 102 24.79 -10.34 -26.45
N GLU A 103 23.52 -9.93 -26.27
CA GLU A 103 22.99 -9.49 -24.99
C GLU A 103 23.16 -10.54 -23.87
N ILE A 104 23.22 -11.84 -24.22
CA ILE A 104 23.38 -12.93 -23.24
C ILE A 104 24.80 -12.98 -22.70
N GLU A 105 25.82 -12.73 -23.54
CA GLU A 105 27.21 -12.66 -23.08
C GLU A 105 27.43 -11.49 -22.10
N GLY A 106 26.64 -10.42 -22.24
CA GLY A 106 26.61 -9.28 -21.31
C GLY A 106 26.21 -9.63 -19.87
N LEU A 107 25.65 -10.82 -19.63
CA LEU A 107 25.23 -11.27 -18.31
C LEU A 107 26.39 -11.83 -17.48
N TRP A 108 27.42 -12.42 -18.09
CA TRP A 108 28.51 -13.08 -17.37
C TRP A 108 29.25 -12.19 -16.35
N PRO A 109 29.51 -10.90 -16.63
CA PRO A 109 30.16 -10.01 -15.67
C PRO A 109 29.29 -9.65 -14.46
N MET A 110 27.99 -9.93 -14.51
CA MET A 110 27.02 -9.52 -13.48
C MET A 110 27.02 -10.47 -12.28
N VAL A 111 26.56 -9.95 -11.15
CA VAL A 111 26.30 -10.67 -9.91
C VAL A 111 24.81 -10.95 -9.80
N ALA A 112 24.45 -12.22 -9.54
CA ALA A 112 23.06 -12.61 -9.30
C ALA A 112 22.65 -12.35 -7.85
N ILE A 113 21.63 -11.53 -7.67
CA ILE A 113 21.08 -11.12 -6.38
C ILE A 113 19.67 -11.68 -6.27
N LYS A 114 19.38 -12.39 -5.18
CA LYS A 114 18.03 -12.87 -4.88
C LYS A 114 17.11 -11.69 -4.65
N GLY A 115 16.00 -11.65 -5.37
CA GLY A 115 14.93 -10.68 -5.17
C GLY A 115 14.42 -10.75 -3.73
N LYS A 116 13.94 -9.62 -3.21
CA LYS A 116 13.21 -9.62 -1.93
C LYS A 116 11.85 -10.29 -2.13
N TRP A 117 11.33 -10.88 -1.05
CA TRP A 117 9.98 -11.47 -1.03
C TRP A 117 9.80 -12.71 -1.92
N ASN A 118 10.85 -13.53 -2.03
CA ASN A 118 10.80 -14.80 -2.73
C ASN A 118 10.17 -15.89 -1.86
N VAL A 119 9.06 -16.45 -2.31
CA VAL A 119 8.46 -17.62 -1.65
C VAL A 119 9.01 -18.89 -2.27
N TRP A 120 9.71 -19.69 -1.47
CA TRP A 120 10.20 -21.00 -1.91
C TRP A 120 10.09 -22.05 -0.82
N GLN A 121 10.08 -23.32 -1.22
CA GLN A 121 10.04 -24.48 -0.33
C GLN A 121 11.06 -25.50 -0.83
N ARG A 122 11.87 -26.03 0.09
CA ARG A 122 12.78 -27.15 -0.19
C ARG A 122 12.15 -28.49 0.15
N ARG A 123 12.32 -29.47 -0.74
CA ARG A 123 11.94 -30.88 -0.53
C ARG A 123 13.11 -31.76 -0.97
N GLY A 124 13.91 -32.21 0.00
CA GLY A 124 15.19 -32.86 -0.29
C GLY A 124 16.17 -31.90 -0.96
N ASN A 125 16.69 -32.27 -2.12
CA ASN A 125 17.62 -31.45 -2.91
C ASN A 125 16.93 -30.53 -3.92
N ALA A 126 15.62 -30.69 -4.13
CA ALA A 126 14.84 -29.86 -5.04
C ALA A 126 14.22 -28.69 -4.30
N MET A 127 13.98 -27.61 -5.03
CA MET A 127 13.31 -26.41 -4.54
C MET A 127 12.17 -26.03 -5.48
N THR A 128 11.07 -25.55 -4.94
CA THR A 128 10.00 -24.92 -5.73
C THR A 128 9.90 -23.46 -5.32
N ILE A 129 9.76 -22.57 -6.30
CA ILE A 129 9.52 -21.13 -6.10
C ILE A 129 8.08 -20.84 -6.51
N TRP A 130 7.36 -20.05 -5.71
CA TRP A 130 6.02 -19.56 -6.01
C TRP A 130 6.07 -18.07 -6.32
N THR A 131 5.41 -17.66 -7.40
CA THR A 131 5.31 -16.24 -7.78
C THR A 131 3.85 -15.85 -7.97
N ALA A 132 3.50 -14.62 -7.60
CA ALA A 132 2.13 -14.10 -7.64
C ALA A 132 2.10 -12.58 -7.88
N TRP A 133 2.76 -12.14 -8.96
CA TRP A 133 2.93 -10.72 -9.28
C TRP A 133 1.63 -10.09 -9.80
N GLY A 134 1.19 -9.02 -9.14
CA GLY A 134 0.00 -8.27 -9.57
C GLY A 134 -1.26 -9.11 -9.55
N GLU A 135 -2.03 -9.04 -10.63
CA GLU A 135 -3.23 -9.86 -10.86
C GLU A 135 -2.92 -11.17 -11.59
N ARG A 136 -1.64 -11.48 -11.86
CA ARG A 136 -1.29 -12.74 -12.55
C ARG A 136 -1.69 -13.96 -11.69
N PRO A 137 -2.03 -15.09 -12.34
CA PRO A 137 -2.18 -16.36 -11.64
C PRO A 137 -0.89 -16.74 -10.90
N VAL A 138 -1.04 -17.49 -9.82
CA VAL A 138 0.13 -18.04 -9.12
C VAL A 138 0.86 -19.01 -10.04
N ALA A 139 2.17 -18.84 -10.17
CA ALA A 139 3.03 -19.76 -10.91
C ALA A 139 3.97 -20.51 -9.97
N GLN A 140 4.34 -21.73 -10.37
CA GLN A 140 5.32 -22.57 -9.68
C GLN A 140 6.51 -22.82 -10.60
N ILE A 141 7.71 -22.64 -10.06
CA ILE A 141 8.97 -22.86 -10.77
C ILE A 141 9.72 -23.93 -10.00
N LEU A 142 9.76 -25.13 -10.57
CA LEU A 142 10.51 -26.24 -10.01
C LEU A 142 11.98 -26.11 -10.42
N LEU A 143 12.86 -26.15 -9.41
CA LEU A 143 14.30 -26.28 -9.58
C LEU A 143 14.71 -27.70 -9.26
N ASP A 144 15.41 -28.34 -10.19
CA ASP A 144 16.05 -29.63 -9.93
C ASP A 144 17.24 -29.51 -8.95
N ASP A 145 17.89 -30.64 -8.63
CA ASP A 145 19.00 -30.68 -7.68
C ASP A 145 20.16 -29.74 -8.07
N GLU A 146 20.46 -29.64 -9.37
CA GLU A 146 21.56 -28.81 -9.87
C GLU A 146 21.17 -27.33 -9.91
N GLU A 147 19.96 -27.01 -10.37
CA GLU A 147 19.42 -25.64 -10.35
C GLU A 147 19.26 -25.12 -8.91
N THR A 148 18.92 -26.00 -7.97
CA THR A 148 18.86 -25.67 -6.55
C THR A 148 20.26 -25.39 -5.99
N ALA A 149 21.27 -26.13 -6.41
CA ALA A 149 22.67 -25.84 -6.05
C ALA A 149 23.17 -24.53 -6.66
N MET A 150 22.74 -24.18 -7.88
CA MET A 150 23.00 -22.87 -8.49
C MET A 150 22.32 -21.75 -7.69
N TRP A 151 21.04 -21.93 -7.32
CA TRP A 151 20.33 -20.99 -6.45
C TRP A 151 21.05 -20.75 -5.13
N ASP A 152 21.57 -21.80 -4.49
CA ASP A 152 22.37 -21.68 -3.28
C ASP A 152 23.69 -20.93 -3.49
N ALA A 153 24.27 -21.01 -4.68
CA ALA A 153 25.47 -20.28 -5.05
C ALA A 153 25.24 -18.80 -5.41
N PHE A 154 23.99 -18.38 -5.68
CA PHE A 154 23.63 -16.97 -5.83
C PHE A 154 23.63 -16.27 -4.46
N ASP A 155 24.83 -15.89 -4.03
CA ASP A 155 25.13 -15.28 -2.74
C ASP A 155 25.14 -13.75 -2.77
N GLY A 156 24.91 -13.14 -3.95
CA GLY A 156 24.99 -11.70 -4.15
C GLY A 156 26.42 -11.16 -4.15
N GLU A 157 27.43 -12.03 -4.22
CA GLU A 157 28.85 -11.65 -4.22
C GLU A 157 29.57 -12.11 -5.49
N LYS A 158 29.38 -13.37 -5.89
CA LYS A 158 30.07 -13.94 -7.07
C LYS A 158 29.43 -13.50 -8.36
N ARG A 159 30.27 -13.21 -9.36
CA ARG A 159 29.83 -12.98 -10.73
C ARG A 159 29.44 -14.29 -11.40
N LEU A 160 28.52 -14.23 -12.36
CA LEU A 160 28.09 -15.39 -13.13
C LEU A 160 29.25 -16.07 -13.87
N ILE A 161 30.24 -15.29 -14.32
CA ILE A 161 31.47 -15.79 -14.95
C ILE A 161 32.30 -16.69 -14.03
N GLU A 162 32.23 -16.49 -12.71
CA GLU A 162 32.91 -17.34 -11.74
C GLU A 162 32.12 -18.62 -11.51
N LEU A 163 30.79 -18.52 -11.47
CA LEU A 163 29.88 -19.66 -11.26
C LEU A 163 29.90 -20.64 -12.44
N ARG A 164 30.13 -20.19 -13.68
CA ARG A 164 30.25 -21.07 -14.85
C ARG A 164 31.44 -22.03 -14.79
N GLY A 165 32.41 -21.80 -13.90
CA GLY A 165 33.51 -22.75 -13.65
C GLY A 165 33.09 -23.94 -12.77
N ARG A 166 31.93 -23.85 -12.10
CA ARG A 166 31.39 -24.86 -11.18
C ARG A 166 30.17 -25.58 -11.73
N PHE A 167 29.37 -24.90 -12.54
CA PHE A 167 28.10 -25.38 -13.06
C PHE A 167 28.10 -25.43 -14.58
N ASP A 168 27.22 -26.23 -15.18
CA ASP A 168 27.02 -26.23 -16.62
C ASP A 168 26.65 -24.83 -17.12
N ARG A 169 27.35 -24.36 -18.17
CA ARG A 169 27.22 -22.99 -18.69
C ARG A 169 25.81 -22.71 -19.19
N ASP A 170 25.27 -23.60 -20.00
CA ASP A 170 24.01 -23.38 -20.71
C ASP A 170 22.85 -23.48 -19.74
N LYS A 171 22.90 -24.45 -18.82
CA LYS A 171 21.91 -24.62 -17.75
C LYS A 171 21.92 -23.45 -16.77
N LEU A 172 23.09 -22.97 -16.35
CA LEU A 172 23.21 -21.80 -15.50
C LEU A 172 22.59 -20.56 -16.16
N MET A 173 22.90 -20.32 -17.44
CA MET A 173 22.36 -19.17 -18.16
C MET A 173 20.85 -19.29 -18.38
N HIS A 174 20.35 -20.49 -18.71
CA HIS A 174 18.92 -20.76 -18.81
C HIS A 174 18.19 -20.47 -17.49
N LEU A 175 18.73 -20.93 -16.37
CA LEU A 175 18.17 -20.68 -15.05
C LEU A 175 18.14 -19.19 -14.71
N VAL A 176 19.26 -18.48 -14.89
CA VAL A 176 19.34 -17.04 -14.60
C VAL A 176 18.28 -16.26 -15.38
N ARG A 177 18.17 -16.49 -16.70
CA ARG A 177 17.17 -15.82 -17.54
C ARG A 177 15.74 -16.10 -17.07
N ARG A 178 15.44 -17.36 -16.74
CA ARG A 178 14.11 -17.77 -16.24
C ARG A 178 13.77 -17.09 -14.91
N LEU A 179 14.74 -16.93 -14.02
CA LEU A 179 14.53 -16.35 -12.70
C LEU A 179 14.55 -14.82 -12.67
N VAL A 180 15.22 -14.16 -13.63
CA VAL A 180 15.24 -12.69 -13.75
C VAL A 180 13.99 -12.14 -14.44
N HIS A 181 13.43 -12.88 -15.40
CA HIS A 181 12.27 -12.49 -16.20
C HIS A 181 11.14 -11.85 -15.37
N SER A 182 10.43 -10.86 -15.92
CA SER A 182 9.35 -10.14 -15.24
C SER A 182 8.18 -11.02 -14.78
N ASP A 183 8.04 -12.22 -15.32
CA ASP A 183 7.10 -13.25 -14.83
C ASP A 183 7.54 -13.91 -13.52
N THR A 184 8.84 -13.90 -13.24
CA THR A 184 9.43 -14.59 -12.09
C THR A 184 10.01 -13.61 -11.08
N GLN A 185 10.88 -12.69 -11.49
CA GLN A 185 11.56 -11.68 -10.67
C GLN A 185 12.23 -12.24 -9.39
N ALA A 186 12.62 -13.52 -9.40
CA ALA A 186 13.26 -14.17 -8.26
C ALA A 186 14.74 -13.80 -8.14
N LEU A 187 15.36 -13.38 -9.25
CA LEU A 187 16.71 -12.84 -9.31
C LEU A 187 16.72 -11.44 -9.94
N LYS A 188 17.74 -10.66 -9.59
CA LYS A 188 18.12 -9.39 -10.22
C LYS A 188 19.63 -9.39 -10.40
N LEU A 189 20.10 -8.77 -11.48
CA LEU A 189 21.52 -8.70 -11.78
C LEU A 189 22.07 -7.32 -11.40
N CYS A 190 23.28 -7.28 -10.88
CA CYS A 190 24.00 -6.05 -10.61
C CYS A 190 25.45 -6.17 -11.08
N GLN A 191 26.04 -5.06 -11.52
CA GLN A 191 27.46 -5.01 -11.87
C GLN A 191 28.38 -5.13 -10.66
N LEU A 192 27.87 -4.82 -9.46
CA LEU A 192 28.62 -4.76 -8.21
C LEU A 192 28.08 -5.78 -7.20
N PRO A 193 28.97 -6.42 -6.40
CA PRO A 193 28.58 -7.25 -5.26
C PRO A 193 27.77 -6.48 -4.22
N MET A 194 26.85 -7.16 -3.53
CA MET A 194 26.00 -6.57 -2.49
C MET A 194 26.79 -5.99 -1.31
N SER A 195 27.91 -6.62 -0.95
CA SER A 195 28.85 -6.11 0.06
C SER A 195 29.35 -4.68 -0.21
N THR A 196 29.39 -4.26 -1.48
CA THR A 196 29.74 -2.88 -1.88
C THR A 196 28.78 -1.85 -1.27
N PHE A 197 27.51 -2.22 -1.10
CA PHE A 197 26.46 -1.33 -0.61
C PHE A 197 26.25 -1.44 0.91
N ALA A 198 26.83 -2.43 1.59
CA ALA A 198 26.55 -2.70 3.00
C ALA A 198 26.77 -1.49 3.94
N ARG A 199 27.78 -0.66 3.66
CA ARG A 199 28.07 0.57 4.44
C ARG A 199 27.39 1.83 3.90
N ARG A 200 26.81 1.75 2.69
CA ARG A 200 26.11 2.86 2.03
C ARG A 200 24.84 2.33 1.34
N PRO A 201 23.84 1.84 2.10
CA PRO A 201 22.65 1.24 1.52
C PRO A 201 21.90 2.16 0.54
N GLN A 202 21.97 3.48 0.76
CA GLN A 202 21.38 4.50 -0.11
C GLN A 202 22.01 4.58 -1.51
N MET A 203 23.20 4.00 -1.71
CA MET A 203 23.84 3.90 -3.03
C MET A 203 23.43 2.64 -3.79
N ALA A 204 22.73 1.69 -3.15
CA ALA A 204 22.23 0.51 -3.83
C ALA A 204 21.18 0.92 -4.88
N PRO A 205 21.26 0.40 -6.12
CA PRO A 205 20.23 0.66 -7.12
C PRO A 205 18.83 0.28 -6.62
N ARG A 206 17.87 1.20 -6.71
CA ARG A 206 16.51 1.01 -6.19
C ARG A 206 15.79 -0.19 -6.80
N TYR A 207 16.09 -0.53 -8.05
CA TYR A 207 15.50 -1.70 -8.70
C TYR A 207 15.81 -3.00 -7.96
N LEU A 208 16.92 -3.13 -7.24
CA LEU A 208 17.28 -4.36 -6.51
C LEU A 208 16.29 -4.72 -5.40
N THR A 209 15.65 -3.71 -4.80
CA THR A 209 14.67 -3.92 -3.72
C THR A 209 13.23 -3.76 -4.18
N SER A 210 13.01 -3.27 -5.41
CA SER A 210 11.67 -3.11 -5.97
C SER A 210 11.00 -4.47 -6.22
N THR A 211 9.68 -4.50 -6.13
CA THR A 211 8.83 -5.57 -6.65
C THR A 211 7.87 -4.94 -7.64
N MET A 212 7.71 -5.52 -8.82
CA MET A 212 6.90 -4.92 -9.88
C MET A 212 5.66 -5.78 -10.16
N PRO A 213 4.57 -5.64 -9.38
CA PRO A 213 3.30 -6.33 -9.58
C PRO A 213 2.39 -5.63 -10.60
N TYR A 214 2.94 -4.77 -11.47
CA TYR A 214 2.14 -3.87 -12.28
C TYR A 214 1.44 -4.57 -13.45
N ARG A 215 0.39 -3.94 -13.97
CA ARG A 215 -0.33 -4.43 -15.15
C ARG A 215 0.54 -4.22 -16.38
N SER A 216 0.58 -5.21 -17.27
CA SER A 216 1.23 -5.06 -18.57
C SER A 216 0.58 -3.91 -19.36
N TRP A 217 1.42 -3.11 -19.99
CA TRP A 217 1.04 -1.97 -20.82
C TRP A 217 1.82 -2.03 -22.13
N ARG A 218 1.33 -1.39 -23.18
CA ARG A 218 2.06 -1.27 -24.45
C ARG A 218 2.16 0.18 -24.89
N PRO A 219 3.28 0.59 -25.52
CA PRO A 219 3.38 1.88 -26.17
C PRO A 219 2.17 2.17 -27.08
N GLY A 220 1.57 3.35 -26.89
CA GLY A 220 0.35 3.78 -27.57
C GLY A 220 -0.96 3.39 -26.88
N GLU A 221 -0.95 2.50 -25.88
CA GLU A 221 -2.12 2.30 -25.02
C GLU A 221 -2.27 3.50 -24.07
N PRO A 222 -3.51 3.90 -23.73
CA PRO A 222 -3.73 4.88 -22.67
C PRO A 222 -3.03 4.41 -21.39
N VAL A 223 -2.24 5.28 -20.78
CA VAL A 223 -1.65 5.00 -19.48
C VAL A 223 -2.81 4.78 -18.50
N PRO A 224 -2.77 3.72 -17.65
CA PRO A 224 -3.76 3.55 -16.60
C PRO A 224 -3.94 4.86 -15.85
N GLY A 225 -5.20 5.32 -15.78
CA GLY A 225 -5.55 6.72 -15.54
C GLY A 225 -4.77 7.40 -14.43
N THR A 226 -4.52 8.70 -14.61
CA THR A 226 -4.10 9.57 -13.52
C THR A 226 -5.12 9.47 -12.39
N VAL A 227 -4.62 9.65 -11.17
CA VAL A 227 -5.39 9.59 -9.91
C VAL A 227 -6.70 10.38 -9.99
N GLU A 228 -6.71 11.45 -10.78
CA GLU A 228 -7.84 12.29 -11.16
C GLU A 228 -9.14 11.53 -11.49
N SER A 229 -9.04 10.31 -12.04
CA SER A 229 -10.20 9.49 -12.43
C SER A 229 -10.68 8.49 -11.36
N GLN A 230 -9.95 8.34 -10.25
CA GLN A 230 -10.18 7.30 -9.23
C GLN A 230 -10.60 7.83 -7.84
N VAL A 231 -10.82 9.14 -7.68
CA VAL A 231 -10.98 9.81 -6.36
C VAL A 231 -12.37 9.64 -5.72
N SER A 232 -13.12 8.59 -6.07
CA SER A 232 -14.31 8.22 -5.30
C SER A 232 -14.49 6.70 -5.25
N PRO A 233 -14.04 6.05 -4.17
CA PRO A 233 -14.30 4.64 -3.89
C PRO A 233 -15.81 4.31 -3.80
N ALA A 234 -16.69 5.29 -3.66
CA ALA A 234 -18.13 5.06 -3.61
C ALA A 234 -18.66 4.26 -4.82
N ALA A 235 -18.11 4.47 -6.03
CA ALA A 235 -18.47 3.68 -7.21
C ALA A 235 -18.00 2.21 -7.11
N TYR A 236 -16.89 1.96 -6.42
CA TYR A 236 -16.33 0.63 -6.18
C TYR A 236 -17.24 -0.19 -5.24
N TYR A 237 -17.66 0.39 -4.11
CA TYR A 237 -18.51 -0.28 -3.13
C TYR A 237 -19.96 -0.49 -3.61
N GLN A 238 -20.47 0.35 -4.52
CA GLN A 238 -21.83 0.24 -5.05
C GLN A 238 -22.01 -0.84 -6.14
N GLY A 239 -20.92 -1.32 -6.76
CA GLY A 239 -21.02 -2.17 -7.96
C GLY A 239 -20.11 -3.40 -8.03
N GLU A 240 -19.06 -3.53 -7.20
CA GLU A 240 -18.00 -4.53 -7.43
C GLU A 240 -17.77 -5.55 -6.29
N ILE A 241 -18.46 -5.43 -5.14
CA ILE A 241 -18.35 -6.42 -4.05
C ILE A 241 -19.36 -7.55 -4.29
N GLU A 242 -18.94 -8.57 -5.04
CA GLU A 242 -19.71 -9.80 -5.25
C GLU A 242 -19.53 -10.81 -4.10
N ASP A 243 -18.33 -10.85 -3.49
CA ASP A 243 -17.98 -11.73 -2.36
C ASP A 243 -17.24 -10.95 -1.27
N ALA A 244 -17.93 -10.76 -0.15
CA ALA A 244 -17.45 -10.03 1.01
C ALA A 244 -16.18 -10.67 1.62
N ALA A 245 -16.09 -12.00 1.69
CA ALA A 245 -14.93 -12.67 2.29
C ALA A 245 -13.70 -12.53 1.40
N LEU A 246 -13.86 -12.67 0.08
CA LEU A 246 -12.78 -12.43 -0.88
C LEU A 246 -12.31 -10.98 -0.85
N GLN A 247 -13.20 -10.01 -0.64
CA GLN A 247 -12.83 -8.59 -0.55
C GLN A 247 -11.77 -8.34 0.54
N PHE A 248 -12.01 -8.77 1.78
CA PHE A 248 -11.06 -8.51 2.88
C PHE A 248 -9.86 -9.48 2.87
N ASP A 249 -10.06 -10.75 2.49
CA ASP A 249 -8.96 -11.72 2.43
C ASP A 249 -8.03 -11.49 1.23
N HIS A 250 -8.46 -10.75 0.19
CA HIS A 250 -7.65 -10.50 -1.02
C HIS A 250 -7.36 -9.07 -1.40
N ARG A 251 -8.19 -8.10 -1.01
CA ARG A 251 -8.14 -6.72 -1.53
C ARG A 251 -7.99 -5.67 -0.41
N GLU A 252 -8.78 -5.75 0.66
CA GLU A 252 -8.78 -4.78 1.76
C GLU A 252 -8.21 -5.40 3.04
N THR A 253 -6.93 -5.14 3.33
CA THR A 253 -6.35 -5.55 4.62
C THR A 253 -6.54 -4.43 5.63
N THR A 254 -7.46 -4.59 6.58
CA THR A 254 -7.60 -3.66 7.70
C THR A 254 -6.86 -4.17 8.94
N LEU A 255 -6.42 -3.26 9.81
CA LEU A 255 -5.79 -3.59 11.09
C LEU A 255 -6.74 -4.41 11.97
N SER A 256 -8.00 -4.00 12.01
CA SER A 256 -9.08 -4.72 12.70
C SER A 256 -9.27 -6.16 12.16
N HIS A 257 -9.16 -6.39 10.85
CA HIS A 257 -9.27 -7.74 10.27
C HIS A 257 -8.09 -8.62 10.67
N LEU A 258 -6.87 -8.08 10.72
CA LEU A 258 -5.68 -8.84 11.15
C LEU A 258 -5.79 -9.35 12.60
N PHE A 259 -6.52 -8.63 13.45
CA PHE A 259 -6.70 -8.93 14.87
C PHE A 259 -8.14 -9.34 15.24
N ARG A 260 -8.89 -9.88 14.28
CA ARG A 260 -10.30 -10.30 14.47
C ARG A 260 -10.51 -11.51 15.39
N VAL A 261 -9.42 -12.20 15.74
CA VAL A 261 -9.39 -13.34 16.67
C VAL A 261 -8.51 -13.00 17.88
N PRO A 262 -8.69 -13.69 19.02
CA PRO A 262 -7.78 -13.59 20.17
C PRO A 262 -6.32 -13.63 19.74
N HIS A 263 -5.56 -12.60 20.09
CA HIS A 263 -4.20 -12.43 19.57
C HIS A 263 -3.16 -12.25 20.68
N PRO A 264 -1.98 -12.92 20.61
CA PRO A 264 -0.91 -12.76 21.61
C PRO A 264 -0.48 -11.30 21.81
N ALA A 265 -0.31 -10.54 20.73
CA ALA A 265 0.07 -9.13 20.79
C ALA A 265 -1.02 -8.20 21.39
N LEU A 266 -2.22 -8.72 21.66
CA LEU A 266 -3.31 -8.02 22.34
C LEU A 266 -3.66 -8.69 23.69
N ALA A 267 -2.71 -9.45 24.26
CA ALA A 267 -2.89 -10.21 25.50
C ALA A 267 -4.09 -11.18 25.45
N GLY A 268 -4.32 -11.81 24.30
CA GLY A 268 -5.40 -12.79 24.10
C GLY A 268 -6.78 -12.17 23.82
N ARG A 269 -6.86 -10.85 23.62
CA ARG A 269 -8.08 -10.16 23.20
C ARG A 269 -8.18 -10.11 21.68
N THR A 270 -9.38 -9.89 21.15
CA THR A 270 -9.56 -9.43 19.77
C THR A 270 -9.39 -7.91 19.68
N TYR A 271 -9.29 -7.38 18.46
CA TYR A 271 -9.26 -5.94 18.22
C TYR A 271 -10.45 -5.21 18.87
N GLY A 272 -11.69 -5.67 18.65
CA GLY A 272 -12.88 -5.01 19.18
C GLY A 272 -12.92 -5.00 20.72
N GLN A 273 -12.48 -6.08 21.36
CA GLN A 273 -12.35 -6.14 22.83
C GLN A 273 -11.29 -5.16 23.35
N ALA A 274 -10.11 -5.16 22.72
CA ALA A 274 -9.00 -4.29 23.09
C ALA A 274 -9.34 -2.80 22.88
N LEU A 275 -10.07 -2.48 21.79
CA LEU A 275 -10.56 -1.14 21.51
C LEU A 275 -11.50 -0.64 22.62
N VAL A 276 -12.53 -1.41 22.98
CA VAL A 276 -13.48 -1.01 24.04
C VAL A 276 -12.76 -0.83 25.38
N ASP A 277 -11.86 -1.74 25.75
CA ASP A 277 -11.06 -1.62 26.98
C ASP A 277 -10.21 -0.34 26.99
N GLY A 278 -9.52 -0.09 25.88
CA GLY A 278 -8.66 1.08 25.69
C GLY A 278 -9.40 2.40 25.78
N LEU A 279 -10.58 2.47 25.16
CA LEU A 279 -11.46 3.62 25.20
C LEU A 279 -12.01 3.85 26.61
N ALA A 280 -12.44 2.79 27.30
CA ALA A 280 -12.92 2.88 28.69
C ALA A 280 -11.85 3.48 29.63
N GLN A 281 -10.61 2.99 29.52
CA GLN A 281 -9.48 3.44 30.35
C GLN A 281 -9.12 4.92 30.11
N ARG A 282 -9.33 5.41 28.89
CA ARG A 282 -9.04 6.79 28.49
C ARG A 282 -10.19 7.76 28.71
N GLY A 283 -11.35 7.26 29.18
CA GLY A 283 -12.56 8.08 29.33
C GLY A 283 -13.21 8.46 27.99
N HIS A 284 -12.95 7.67 26.94
CA HIS A 284 -13.55 7.80 25.61
C HIS A 284 -14.72 6.84 25.40
N LEU A 285 -15.38 6.46 26.48
CA LEU A 285 -16.70 5.84 26.47
C LEU A 285 -17.62 6.59 27.43
N PRO A 286 -18.93 6.60 27.17
CA PRO A 286 -19.90 7.02 28.18
C PRO A 286 -19.65 6.29 29.51
N THR A 287 -19.83 6.99 30.63
CA THR A 287 -19.50 6.42 31.95
C THR A 287 -20.26 5.12 32.20
N ALA A 288 -19.50 4.05 32.41
CA ALA A 288 -20.02 2.72 32.72
C ALA A 288 -20.80 2.72 34.05
N PRO A 289 -21.81 1.83 34.18
CA PRO A 289 -22.48 1.62 35.47
C PRO A 289 -21.49 1.24 36.57
N ARG A 290 -21.80 1.63 37.81
CA ARG A 290 -21.06 1.12 38.98
C ARG A 290 -21.25 -0.39 39.07
N ALA A 291 -20.22 -1.12 39.50
CA ALA A 291 -20.32 -2.56 39.74
C ALA A 291 -21.51 -2.88 40.68
N GLY A 292 -22.41 -3.74 40.22
CA GLY A 292 -23.65 -4.08 40.93
C GLY A 292 -24.79 -3.07 40.83
N GLY A 293 -24.64 -1.99 40.05
CA GLY A 293 -25.70 -1.05 39.70
C GLY A 293 -26.59 -1.57 38.56
N PRO A 294 -27.75 -0.92 38.31
CA PRO A 294 -28.60 -1.26 37.18
C PRO A 294 -27.85 -1.03 35.86
N ALA A 295 -28.13 -1.87 34.86
CA ALA A 295 -27.57 -1.69 33.53
C ALA A 295 -27.97 -0.32 32.97
N ARG A 296 -27.04 0.30 32.24
CA ARG A 296 -27.28 1.57 31.55
C ARG A 296 -27.52 1.26 30.08
N HIS A 297 -28.60 1.80 29.55
CA HIS A 297 -28.88 1.73 28.12
C HIS A 297 -27.90 2.60 27.33
N LEU A 298 -27.36 2.05 26.24
CA LEU A 298 -26.38 2.67 25.36
C LEU A 298 -26.83 2.46 23.91
N THR A 299 -27.15 3.57 23.23
CA THR A 299 -27.47 3.55 21.80
C THR A 299 -26.21 3.78 20.98
N VAL A 300 -25.83 2.78 20.17
CA VAL A 300 -24.60 2.76 19.37
C VAL A 300 -24.92 2.85 17.88
N LEU A 301 -24.16 3.68 17.16
CA LEU A 301 -24.08 3.68 15.70
C LEU A 301 -22.70 3.19 15.26
N GLU A 302 -22.65 2.20 14.38
CA GLU A 302 -21.45 1.85 13.63
C GLU A 302 -21.64 2.19 12.16
N ILE A 303 -20.62 2.80 11.56
CA ILE A 303 -20.62 3.22 10.16
C ILE A 303 -19.61 2.34 9.43
N GLY A 304 -20.08 1.56 8.46
CA GLY A 304 -19.23 0.63 7.71
C GLY A 304 -18.65 -0.46 8.59
N ALA A 305 -19.46 -1.44 9.00
CA ALA A 305 -19.02 -2.50 9.93
C ALA A 305 -18.16 -3.59 9.25
N GLY A 306 -17.83 -3.44 7.96
CA GLY A 306 -17.10 -4.42 7.17
C GLY A 306 -17.79 -5.77 7.20
N LEU A 307 -17.08 -6.81 7.64
CA LEU A 307 -17.69 -8.14 7.81
C LEU A 307 -18.46 -8.30 9.15
N GLY A 308 -18.41 -7.33 10.07
CA GLY A 308 -19.08 -7.37 11.38
C GLY A 308 -18.26 -8.01 12.50
N TYR A 309 -16.94 -8.20 12.34
CA TYR A 309 -16.10 -8.72 13.44
C TYR A 309 -15.97 -7.72 14.60
N VAL A 310 -15.76 -6.44 14.27
CA VAL A 310 -15.66 -5.36 15.26
C VAL A 310 -16.99 -5.20 15.99
N ALA A 311 -18.09 -5.04 15.25
CA ALA A 311 -19.46 -5.02 15.77
C ALA A 311 -19.73 -6.11 16.83
N ARG A 312 -19.44 -7.37 16.49
CA ARG A 312 -19.64 -8.54 17.38
C ARG A 312 -18.94 -8.35 18.72
N ASP A 313 -17.67 -8.00 18.67
CA ASP A 313 -16.79 -7.95 19.82
C ASP A 313 -17.05 -6.70 20.67
N VAL A 314 -17.32 -5.56 20.02
CA VAL A 314 -17.72 -4.31 20.70
C VAL A 314 -19.05 -4.52 21.45
N MET A 315 -20.06 -5.11 20.80
CA MET A 315 -21.34 -5.42 21.46
C MET A 315 -21.15 -6.34 22.67
N SER A 316 -20.37 -7.42 22.53
CA SER A 316 -20.09 -8.33 23.64
C SER A 316 -19.38 -7.61 24.78
N ARG A 317 -18.33 -6.84 24.46
CA ARG A 317 -17.49 -6.20 25.47
C ARG A 317 -18.22 -5.08 26.22
N LEU A 318 -19.06 -4.30 25.53
CA LEU A 318 -19.91 -3.29 26.18
C LEU A 318 -20.92 -3.93 27.14
N ARG A 319 -21.51 -5.08 26.78
CA ARG A 319 -22.41 -5.82 27.69
C ARG A 319 -21.67 -6.33 28.93
N GLU A 320 -20.44 -6.81 28.77
CA GLU A 320 -19.57 -7.22 29.89
C GLU A 320 -19.23 -6.05 30.83
N LEU A 321 -19.14 -4.83 30.30
CA LEU A 321 -19.00 -3.59 31.08
C LEU A 321 -20.31 -3.12 31.75
N GLY A 322 -21.42 -3.87 31.58
CA GLY A 322 -22.71 -3.62 32.22
C GLY A 322 -23.68 -2.74 31.41
N PHE A 323 -23.42 -2.50 30.13
CA PHE A 323 -24.37 -1.77 29.27
C PHE A 323 -25.45 -2.70 28.69
N GLU A 324 -26.67 -2.17 28.58
CA GLU A 324 -27.67 -2.67 27.63
C GLU A 324 -27.45 -1.94 26.31
N VAL A 325 -27.22 -2.68 25.22
CA VAL A 325 -26.72 -2.11 23.97
C VAL A 325 -27.77 -2.24 22.86
N ASP A 326 -28.22 -1.09 22.36
CA ASP A 326 -28.98 -0.98 21.11
C ASP A 326 -28.04 -0.57 20.00
N TYR A 327 -27.82 -1.46 19.02
CA TYR A 327 -26.81 -1.27 18.00
C TYR A 327 -27.43 -1.00 16.64
N THR A 328 -26.99 0.06 15.96
CA THR A 328 -27.38 0.38 14.57
C THR A 328 -26.14 0.36 13.68
N ILE A 329 -26.22 -0.31 12.54
CA ILE A 329 -25.16 -0.35 11.52
C ILE A 329 -25.68 0.37 10.27
N VAL A 330 -24.92 1.36 9.78
CA VAL A 330 -25.10 1.94 8.46
C VAL A 330 -24.12 1.26 7.50
N GLU A 331 -24.65 0.66 6.44
CA GLU A 331 -23.85 -0.10 5.46
C GLU A 331 -24.28 0.28 4.04
N LEU A 332 -23.31 0.58 3.18
CA LEU A 332 -23.58 0.95 1.79
C LEU A 332 -23.77 -0.30 0.91
N ALA A 333 -23.00 -1.36 1.17
CA ALA A 333 -22.95 -2.55 0.32
C ALA A 333 -23.89 -3.66 0.82
N PRO A 334 -24.93 -4.05 0.05
CA PRO A 334 -25.86 -5.10 0.47
C PRO A 334 -25.20 -6.44 0.78
N ALA A 335 -24.13 -6.80 0.06
CA ALA A 335 -23.36 -8.02 0.31
C ALA A 335 -22.69 -8.02 1.69
N LEU A 336 -22.17 -6.87 2.13
CA LEU A 336 -21.60 -6.70 3.46
C LEU A 336 -22.70 -6.74 4.53
N ALA A 337 -23.83 -6.07 4.29
CA ALA A 337 -24.98 -6.12 5.21
C ALA A 337 -25.47 -7.56 5.44
N ALA A 338 -25.57 -8.37 4.38
CA ALA A 338 -25.93 -9.78 4.48
C ALA A 338 -24.90 -10.60 5.28
N ALA A 339 -23.60 -10.38 5.05
CA ALA A 339 -22.54 -11.05 5.80
C ALA A 339 -22.55 -10.66 7.30
N GLN A 340 -22.81 -9.40 7.60
CA GLN A 340 -22.95 -8.89 8.97
C GLN A 340 -24.16 -9.53 9.67
N GLN A 341 -25.33 -9.57 9.01
CA GLN A 341 -26.53 -10.21 9.55
C GLN A 341 -26.31 -11.70 9.83
N GLN A 342 -25.65 -12.42 8.93
CA GLN A 342 -25.29 -13.82 9.14
C GLN A 342 -24.37 -14.00 10.35
N ARG A 343 -23.42 -13.08 10.55
CA ARG A 343 -22.43 -13.16 11.62
C ARG A 343 -22.98 -12.78 12.98
N LEU A 344 -23.76 -11.72 13.04
CA LEU A 344 -24.24 -11.11 14.27
C LEU A 344 -25.60 -11.71 14.71
N GLY A 345 -26.36 -12.22 13.74
CA GLY A 345 -27.77 -12.59 13.90
C GLY A 345 -28.67 -11.40 13.57
N ALA A 346 -29.73 -11.62 12.78
CA ALA A 346 -30.58 -10.53 12.27
C ALA A 346 -31.31 -9.71 13.36
N ASP A 347 -31.40 -10.20 14.59
CA ASP A 347 -32.03 -9.49 15.72
C ASP A 347 -31.03 -8.78 16.63
N SER A 348 -29.71 -8.89 16.38
CA SER A 348 -28.68 -8.34 17.28
C SER A 348 -28.44 -6.84 17.09
N ALA A 349 -28.79 -6.31 15.93
CA ALA A 349 -28.57 -4.93 15.52
C ALA A 349 -29.68 -4.49 14.56
N ARG A 350 -29.77 -3.19 14.31
CA ARG A 350 -30.58 -2.60 13.24
C ARG A 350 -29.67 -2.26 12.08
N TRP A 351 -30.02 -2.70 10.88
CA TRP A 351 -29.32 -2.29 9.65
C TRP A 351 -30.05 -1.13 8.96
N VAL A 352 -29.26 -0.18 8.49
CA VAL A 352 -29.71 0.91 7.63
C VAL A 352 -28.84 0.89 6.39
N GLU A 353 -29.38 0.33 5.31
CA GLU A 353 -28.67 0.29 4.02
C GLU A 353 -28.70 1.66 3.36
N GLY A 354 -27.52 2.20 3.03
CA GLY A 354 -27.40 3.48 2.32
C GLY A 354 -26.08 4.20 2.52
N ASP A 355 -25.89 5.27 1.74
CA ASP A 355 -24.76 6.18 1.86
C ASP A 355 -24.86 6.96 3.18
N VAL A 356 -23.82 6.84 4.04
CA VAL A 356 -23.75 7.54 5.32
C VAL A 356 -23.84 9.06 5.17
N LEU A 357 -23.37 9.62 4.04
CA LEU A 357 -23.47 11.06 3.80
C LEU A 357 -24.89 11.50 3.42
N ALA A 358 -25.77 10.57 3.04
CA ALA A 358 -27.13 10.84 2.60
C ALA A 358 -28.22 10.29 3.54
N VAL A 359 -27.90 9.32 4.40
CA VAL A 359 -28.87 8.67 5.30
C VAL A 359 -29.48 9.67 6.28
N ASP A 360 -30.79 9.55 6.49
CA ASP A 360 -31.51 10.34 7.48
C ASP A 360 -31.63 9.56 8.80
N LEU A 361 -30.76 9.90 9.75
CA LEU A 361 -30.83 9.41 11.12
C LEU A 361 -31.25 10.53 12.06
N PRO A 362 -32.05 10.24 13.11
CA PRO A 362 -32.51 11.27 14.03
C PRO A 362 -31.35 12.00 14.71
N ALA A 363 -31.44 13.32 14.83
CA ALA A 363 -30.46 14.12 15.56
C ALA A 363 -30.41 13.73 17.05
N ALA A 364 -29.23 13.85 17.67
CA ALA A 364 -29.00 13.54 19.08
C ALA A 364 -29.60 12.19 19.51
N SER A 365 -29.35 11.14 18.73
CA SER A 365 -29.92 9.80 18.96
C SER A 365 -28.92 8.78 19.49
N PHE A 366 -27.61 9.02 19.33
CA PHE A 366 -26.59 8.04 19.71
C PHE A 366 -25.73 8.52 20.87
N ASP A 367 -25.45 7.63 21.81
CA ASP A 367 -24.53 7.86 22.93
C ASP A 367 -23.08 7.54 22.52
N PHE A 368 -22.92 6.60 21.58
CA PHE A 368 -21.64 6.18 21.05
C PHE A 368 -21.72 6.01 19.52
N ILE A 369 -20.77 6.58 18.79
CA ILE A 369 -20.64 6.39 17.33
C ILE A 369 -19.25 5.81 17.04
N LEU A 370 -19.18 4.79 16.18
CA LEU A 370 -17.94 4.15 15.75
C LEU A 370 -17.85 4.18 14.21
N ALA A 371 -16.73 4.67 13.68
CA ALA A 371 -16.35 4.55 12.28
C ALA A 371 -14.92 4.01 12.23
N ASN A 372 -14.76 2.72 11.96
CA ASN A 372 -13.46 2.05 12.02
C ASN A 372 -12.94 1.73 10.62
N GLU A 373 -11.86 2.40 10.20
CA GLU A 373 -11.13 2.13 8.94
C GLU A 373 -12.07 2.17 7.72
N MET A 374 -12.86 3.23 7.64
CA MET A 374 -13.80 3.50 6.53
C MET A 374 -13.66 4.92 5.97
N ILE A 375 -13.01 5.83 6.71
CA ILE A 375 -13.00 7.27 6.41
C ILE A 375 -12.22 7.54 5.13
N GLY A 376 -11.19 6.73 4.88
CA GLY A 376 -10.41 6.76 3.65
C GLY A 376 -11.23 6.50 2.38
N ASP A 377 -12.38 5.83 2.51
CA ASP A 377 -13.26 5.50 1.38
C ASP A 377 -14.26 6.61 1.02
N LEU A 378 -14.34 7.66 1.83
CA LEU A 378 -15.25 8.77 1.58
C LEU A 378 -14.75 9.66 0.43
N PRO A 379 -15.66 10.37 -0.27
CA PRO A 379 -15.30 11.23 -1.38
C PRO A 379 -14.20 12.26 -1.05
N ALA A 380 -13.24 12.42 -1.95
CA ALA A 380 -12.24 13.48 -1.91
C ALA A 380 -12.14 14.21 -3.25
N ARG A 381 -11.58 15.42 -3.24
CA ARG A 381 -11.33 16.23 -4.43
C ARG A 381 -9.84 16.35 -4.66
N TYR A 382 -9.37 15.97 -5.86
CA TYR A 382 -8.03 16.30 -6.33
C TYR A 382 -8.05 17.72 -6.91
N LEU A 383 -7.18 18.58 -6.40
CA LEU A 383 -7.17 20.01 -6.68
C LEU A 383 -5.75 20.51 -6.91
N SER A 384 -5.63 21.60 -7.65
CA SER A 384 -4.46 22.47 -7.66
C SER A 384 -4.54 23.52 -6.53
N ARG A 385 -3.41 24.12 -6.17
CA ARG A 385 -3.40 25.27 -5.24
C ARG A 385 -4.27 26.41 -5.76
N THR A 386 -4.33 26.61 -7.07
CA THR A 386 -5.13 27.68 -7.66
C THR A 386 -6.64 27.50 -7.49
N ASP A 387 -7.12 26.25 -7.37
CA ASP A 387 -8.55 25.97 -7.14
C ASP A 387 -9.04 26.47 -5.78
N ILE A 388 -8.12 26.65 -4.82
CA ILE A 388 -8.40 27.22 -3.49
C ILE A 388 -7.81 28.62 -3.32
N GLY A 389 -7.42 29.28 -4.42
CA GLY A 389 -6.92 30.66 -4.41
C GLY A 389 -5.47 30.82 -3.96
N LEU A 390 -4.70 29.74 -3.87
CA LEU A 390 -3.29 29.78 -3.50
C LEU A 390 -2.38 29.86 -4.75
N PRO A 391 -1.28 30.63 -4.69
CA PRO A 391 -0.28 30.65 -5.77
C PRO A 391 0.53 29.35 -5.82
N VAL A 392 0.89 28.90 -7.02
CA VAL A 392 1.79 27.74 -7.19
C VAL A 392 3.22 28.14 -6.82
N GLY A 393 3.85 27.39 -5.89
CA GLY A 393 5.25 27.57 -5.52
C GLY A 393 5.56 28.73 -4.55
N ASP A 394 4.53 29.43 -4.06
CA ASP A 394 4.67 30.53 -3.08
C ASP A 394 3.71 30.33 -1.90
N THR A 395 3.97 31.02 -0.80
CA THR A 395 3.09 31.09 0.38
C THR A 395 1.86 31.94 0.10
N GLY A 396 0.73 31.62 0.74
CA GLY A 396 -0.51 32.38 0.60
C GLY A 396 -1.57 31.90 1.58
N THR A 397 -2.73 32.54 1.53
CA THR A 397 -3.92 32.13 2.30
C THR A 397 -5.01 31.69 1.34
N ALA A 398 -5.63 30.54 1.63
CA ALA A 398 -6.69 30.02 0.78
C ALA A 398 -7.89 30.98 0.74
N ASP A 399 -8.49 31.19 -0.43
CA ASP A 399 -9.68 32.03 -0.58
C ASP A 399 -10.93 31.26 -0.11
N PRO A 400 -11.57 31.66 1.00
CA PRO A 400 -12.74 30.95 1.52
C PRO A 400 -13.91 30.88 0.53
N ASN A 401 -14.05 31.86 -0.39
CA ASN A 401 -15.12 31.85 -1.37
C ASN A 401 -14.90 30.83 -2.48
N LEU A 402 -13.64 30.57 -2.85
CA LEU A 402 -13.30 29.49 -3.79
C LEU A 402 -13.45 28.14 -3.11
N VAL A 403 -12.99 28.01 -1.86
CA VAL A 403 -13.14 26.76 -1.09
C VAL A 403 -14.62 26.37 -0.91
N ARG A 404 -15.53 27.31 -0.65
CA ARG A 404 -16.98 27.04 -0.58
C ARG A 404 -17.58 26.47 -1.87
N GLN A 405 -17.01 26.78 -3.03
CA GLN A 405 -17.52 26.29 -4.32
C GLN A 405 -17.24 24.79 -4.54
N LEU A 406 -16.45 24.16 -3.68
CA LEU A 406 -16.09 22.75 -3.77
C LEU A 406 -17.17 21.78 -3.23
N GLY A 407 -18.36 22.30 -2.89
CA GLY A 407 -19.48 21.55 -2.34
C GLY A 407 -19.53 21.59 -0.81
N LYS A 408 -20.37 20.73 -0.21
CA LYS A 408 -20.65 20.79 1.23
C LYS A 408 -19.41 20.61 2.10
N GLY A 409 -18.52 19.67 1.76
CA GLY A 409 -17.22 19.57 2.44
C GLY A 409 -16.36 20.83 2.35
N GLY A 410 -16.38 21.53 1.20
CA GLY A 410 -15.69 22.81 1.03
C GLY A 410 -16.31 23.93 1.88
N GLU A 411 -17.64 24.01 1.94
CA GLU A 411 -18.35 24.93 2.84
C GLU A 411 -17.94 24.71 4.29
N LEU A 412 -17.95 23.46 4.74
CA LEU A 412 -17.55 23.09 6.10
C LEU A 412 -16.10 23.50 6.39
N ALA A 413 -15.17 23.27 5.46
CA ALA A 413 -13.78 23.65 5.63
C ALA A 413 -13.61 25.18 5.77
N ALA A 414 -14.27 25.95 4.91
CA ALA A 414 -14.20 27.40 4.90
C ALA A 414 -14.84 28.05 6.14
N ASP A 415 -15.92 27.45 6.66
CA ASP A 415 -16.72 28.06 7.73
C ASP A 415 -16.28 27.64 9.14
N HIS A 416 -15.57 26.52 9.30
CA HIS A 416 -15.23 25.94 10.59
C HIS A 416 -13.71 25.87 10.87
N GLY A 417 -12.93 26.73 10.24
CA GLY A 417 -11.54 26.98 10.63
C GLY A 417 -10.55 25.88 10.24
N VAL A 418 -10.81 25.17 9.15
CA VAL A 418 -9.83 24.25 8.56
C VAL A 418 -8.77 25.08 7.83
N ASN A 419 -7.52 25.00 8.27
CA ASN A 419 -6.41 25.68 7.62
C ASN A 419 -5.97 24.91 6.37
N LEU A 420 -5.92 25.58 5.22
CA LEU A 420 -5.51 25.02 3.93
C LEU A 420 -4.27 25.74 3.34
N ASP A 421 -3.68 26.70 4.06
CA ASP A 421 -2.65 27.60 3.54
C ASP A 421 -1.35 26.88 3.14
N ASP A 422 -1.07 25.75 3.80
CA ASP A 422 0.11 24.91 3.57
C ASP A 422 -0.14 23.75 2.59
N ALA A 423 -1.23 23.79 1.81
CA ALA A 423 -1.57 22.77 0.83
C ALA A 423 -0.44 22.45 -0.16
N PRO A 424 -0.14 21.17 -0.47
CA PRO A 424 0.82 20.84 -1.52
C PRO A 424 0.27 21.17 -2.91
N GLU A 425 1.13 21.09 -3.93
CA GLU A 425 0.73 21.06 -5.35
C GLU A 425 1.14 19.71 -5.94
N PRO A 426 0.20 18.89 -6.43
CA PRO A 426 -1.26 18.99 -6.24
C PRO A 426 -1.68 18.64 -4.80
N LEU A 427 -2.97 18.80 -4.45
CA LEU A 427 -3.55 18.41 -3.16
C LEU A 427 -4.82 17.55 -3.28
N PHE A 428 -5.16 16.85 -2.20
CA PHE A 428 -6.45 16.18 -2.01
C PHE A 428 -7.20 16.80 -0.83
N LEU A 429 -8.46 17.18 -1.04
CA LEU A 429 -9.36 17.68 0.00
C LEU A 429 -10.42 16.62 0.33
N MET A 430 -10.46 16.14 1.58
CA MET A 430 -11.33 15.05 2.03
C MET A 430 -12.77 15.52 2.31
N THR A 431 -13.47 16.00 1.28
CA THR A 431 -14.80 16.61 1.43
C THR A 431 -15.81 15.70 2.10
N GLY A 432 -15.82 14.41 1.79
CA GLY A 432 -16.73 13.44 2.40
C GLY A 432 -16.41 13.18 3.87
N ALA A 433 -15.13 13.16 4.25
CA ALA A 433 -14.74 13.05 5.66
C ALA A 433 -15.20 14.29 6.46
N PHE A 434 -15.12 15.48 5.88
CA PHE A 434 -15.65 16.70 6.52
C PHE A 434 -17.16 16.64 6.72
N GLU A 435 -17.88 16.20 5.70
CA GLU A 435 -19.33 15.97 5.79
C GLU A 435 -19.68 14.93 6.86
N LEU A 436 -18.89 13.86 6.99
CA LEU A 436 -19.10 12.88 8.04
C LEU A 436 -18.95 13.50 9.45
N ILE A 437 -17.98 14.39 9.69
CA ILE A 437 -17.84 15.07 10.99
C ILE A 437 -19.09 15.91 11.31
N ASP A 438 -19.66 16.61 10.33
CA ASP A 438 -20.91 17.37 10.47
C ASP A 438 -22.11 16.45 10.81
N ARG A 439 -22.21 15.29 10.14
CA ARG A 439 -23.20 14.25 10.45
C ARG A 439 -23.05 13.72 11.87
N VAL A 440 -21.82 13.39 12.28
CA VAL A 440 -21.50 12.95 13.65
C VAL A 440 -21.90 14.01 14.67
N ALA A 441 -21.56 15.28 14.45
CA ALA A 441 -21.96 16.38 15.32
C ALA A 441 -23.48 16.50 15.48
N THR A 442 -24.24 16.19 14.43
CA THR A 442 -25.71 16.19 14.43
C THR A 442 -26.28 15.00 15.19
N TRP A 443 -25.77 13.79 14.93
CA TRP A 443 -26.32 12.53 15.45
C TRP A 443 -25.95 12.24 16.91
N LEU A 444 -24.80 12.75 17.38
CA LEU A 444 -24.29 12.47 18.71
C LEU A 444 -25.12 13.18 19.79
N ARG A 445 -25.51 12.50 20.87
CA ARG A 445 -26.19 13.12 22.02
C ARG A 445 -25.26 14.03 22.82
N PRO A 446 -25.77 15.03 23.55
CA PRO A 446 -24.99 15.70 24.60
C PRO A 446 -24.40 14.68 25.58
N GLY A 447 -23.10 14.79 25.86
CA GLY A 447 -22.33 13.82 26.63
C GLY A 447 -21.94 12.54 25.87
N GLY A 448 -22.32 12.41 24.60
CA GLY A 448 -21.97 11.29 23.74
C GLY A 448 -20.53 11.37 23.22
N VAL A 449 -20.01 10.23 22.78
CA VAL A 449 -18.65 10.10 22.21
C VAL A 449 -18.69 9.47 20.82
N ALA A 450 -17.89 9.96 19.89
CA ALA A 450 -17.67 9.33 18.59
C ALA A 450 -16.20 8.96 18.41
N ILE A 451 -15.93 7.76 17.89
CA ILE A 451 -14.60 7.23 17.64
C ILE A 451 -14.44 6.95 16.15
N LEU A 452 -13.43 7.56 15.57
CA LEU A 452 -13.12 7.50 14.15
C LEU A 452 -11.67 7.02 14.01
N THR A 453 -11.44 5.86 13.39
CA THR A 453 -10.08 5.34 13.17
C THR A 453 -9.78 5.22 11.69
N GLU A 454 -8.55 5.53 11.30
CA GLU A 454 -8.09 5.41 9.92
C GLU A 454 -6.56 5.43 9.83
N PHE A 455 -6.02 4.92 8.72
CA PHE A 455 -4.66 5.21 8.29
C PHE A 455 -4.49 6.71 7.99
N GLY A 456 -3.51 7.35 8.61
CA GLY A 456 -3.27 8.76 8.37
C GLY A 456 -2.34 9.45 9.35
N GLU A 457 -2.30 10.78 9.24
CA GLU A 457 -1.38 11.60 10.00
C GLU A 457 -2.05 12.85 10.55
N ASN A 458 -1.48 13.38 11.63
CA ASN A 458 -2.03 14.58 12.27
C ASN A 458 -1.85 15.83 11.41
N SER A 459 -0.70 15.95 10.73
CA SER A 459 -0.30 17.17 10.02
C SER A 459 0.14 16.96 8.58
N GLN A 460 0.09 15.72 8.06
CA GLN A 460 0.43 15.48 6.66
C GLN A 460 -0.84 15.53 5.82
N TRP A 461 -0.71 16.18 4.66
CA TRP A 461 -1.76 16.20 3.66
C TRP A 461 -2.05 14.79 3.12
N PRO A 462 -3.30 14.51 2.73
CA PRO A 462 -3.67 13.21 2.22
C PRO A 462 -2.80 12.80 1.03
N ARG A 463 -2.29 11.58 1.09
CA ARG A 463 -1.55 10.93 0.00
C ARG A 463 -2.23 9.62 -0.30
N LEU A 464 -2.12 9.20 -1.55
CA LEU A 464 -2.55 7.86 -1.92
C LEU A 464 -1.71 6.84 -1.16
N SER A 465 -2.41 5.96 -0.46
CA SER A 465 -1.81 4.78 0.12
C SER A 465 -1.24 3.92 -0.99
N THR A 466 0.01 3.49 -0.82
CA THR A 466 0.63 2.45 -1.64
C THR A 466 0.54 1.08 -0.96
N HIS A 467 -0.13 1.02 0.19
CA HIS A 467 -0.24 -0.17 1.04
C HIS A 467 -1.49 -1.01 0.74
N LEU A 468 -2.47 -0.45 0.02
CA LEU A 468 -3.79 -1.05 -0.23
C LEU A 468 -4.06 -1.24 -1.73
N ASP A 469 -4.96 -2.16 -2.07
CA ASP A 469 -5.19 -2.64 -3.44
C ASP A 469 -6.12 -1.75 -4.28
N HIS A 470 -6.72 -0.74 -3.64
CA HIS A 470 -7.47 0.33 -4.25
C HIS A 470 -6.91 1.68 -3.79
N PRO A 471 -7.14 2.76 -4.56
CA PRO A 471 -6.71 4.11 -4.20
C PRO A 471 -7.43 4.60 -2.94
N GLU A 472 -6.87 4.32 -1.77
CA GLU A 472 -7.27 4.97 -0.53
C GLU A 472 -6.38 6.18 -0.25
N LEU A 473 -6.96 7.24 0.31
CA LEU A 473 -6.22 8.41 0.74
C LEU A 473 -5.97 8.35 2.25
N SER A 474 -4.73 8.62 2.64
CA SER A 474 -4.38 8.79 4.06
C SER A 474 -5.18 9.95 4.66
N THR A 475 -5.73 9.78 5.86
CA THR A 475 -6.54 10.82 6.50
C THR A 475 -5.68 11.92 7.14
N HIS A 476 -6.03 13.19 6.93
CA HIS A 476 -5.48 14.32 7.68
C HIS A 476 -6.29 14.58 8.97
N PHE A 477 -5.86 13.98 10.08
CA PHE A 477 -6.57 14.01 11.36
C PHE A 477 -6.63 15.41 12.00
N GLY A 478 -5.61 16.24 11.81
CA GLY A 478 -5.60 17.62 12.31
C GLY A 478 -6.71 18.49 11.70
N GLN A 479 -7.01 18.34 10.41
CA GLN A 479 -8.11 19.05 9.74
C GLN A 479 -9.47 18.58 10.26
N LEU A 480 -9.66 17.26 10.43
CA LEU A 480 -10.88 16.70 11.02
C LEU A 480 -11.10 17.20 12.46
N ALA A 481 -10.04 17.23 13.27
CA ALA A 481 -10.12 17.75 14.64
C ALA A 481 -10.40 19.26 14.69
N ALA A 482 -9.83 20.05 13.76
CA ALA A 482 -10.12 21.48 13.65
C ALA A 482 -11.60 21.72 13.30
N LEU A 483 -12.11 21.02 12.28
CA LEU A 483 -13.52 21.05 11.89
C LEU A 483 -14.44 20.65 13.04
N ALA A 484 -14.16 19.54 13.72
CA ALA A 484 -14.95 19.08 14.85
C ALA A 484 -15.05 20.14 15.96
N ARG A 485 -13.93 20.82 16.28
CA ARG A 485 -13.93 21.94 17.24
C ARG A 485 -14.72 23.13 16.74
N GLY A 486 -14.62 23.46 15.45
CA GLY A 486 -15.43 24.50 14.81
C GLY A 486 -16.93 24.21 14.83
N LEU A 487 -17.33 22.94 14.91
CA LEU A 487 -18.70 22.45 15.10
C LEU A 487 -19.10 22.34 16.58
N GLY A 488 -18.22 22.72 17.51
CA GLY A 488 -18.50 22.72 18.96
C GLY A 488 -18.28 21.38 19.66
N LEU A 489 -17.61 20.42 19.01
CA LEU A 489 -17.20 19.16 19.65
C LEU A 489 -15.84 19.31 20.34
N GLY A 490 -15.61 18.54 21.40
CA GLY A 490 -14.27 18.20 21.86
C GLY A 490 -13.61 17.23 20.87
N ALA A 491 -12.30 17.37 20.64
CA ALA A 491 -11.55 16.52 19.71
C ALA A 491 -10.16 16.19 20.26
N HIS A 492 -9.87 14.90 20.36
CA HIS A 492 -8.60 14.33 20.81
C HIS A 492 -8.10 13.29 19.80
N ILE A 493 -6.78 13.25 19.56
CA ILE A 493 -6.16 12.32 18.61
C ILE A 493 -5.21 11.40 19.38
N ASP A 494 -5.34 10.09 19.17
CA ASP A 494 -4.47 9.05 19.71
C ASP A 494 -3.96 8.14 18.57
N PHE A 495 -2.98 7.28 18.89
CA PHE A 495 -2.63 6.15 18.03
C PHE A 495 -3.52 4.95 18.34
N VAL A 496 -4.00 4.26 17.30
CA VAL A 496 -4.83 3.05 17.48
C VAL A 496 -4.07 2.00 18.27
N MET A 497 -2.78 1.78 17.95
CA MET A 497 -1.91 0.83 18.65
C MET A 497 -1.80 1.09 20.16
N ASP A 498 -1.89 2.36 20.59
CA ASP A 498 -1.90 2.72 22.01
C ASP A 498 -3.24 2.40 22.64
N VAL A 499 -4.34 2.75 21.96
CA VAL A 499 -5.69 2.49 22.44
C VAL A 499 -5.90 1.00 22.64
N ILE A 500 -5.55 0.16 21.66
CA ILE A 500 -5.70 -1.29 21.75
C ILE A 500 -4.62 -1.99 22.59
N ASP A 501 -3.68 -1.24 23.17
CA ASP A 501 -2.59 -1.78 24.00
C ASP A 501 -1.80 -2.87 23.26
N LEU A 502 -1.40 -2.55 22.03
CA LEU A 502 -0.65 -3.46 21.16
C LEU A 502 0.78 -3.66 21.70
N ASP A 503 1.20 -4.91 21.90
CA ASP A 503 2.60 -5.23 22.16
C ASP A 503 3.47 -4.91 20.94
N ARG A 504 4.04 -3.71 20.95
CA ARG A 504 4.87 -3.16 19.89
C ARG A 504 6.14 -3.98 19.61
N ASN A 505 6.61 -4.73 20.60
CA ASN A 505 7.83 -5.52 20.49
C ASN A 505 7.59 -6.91 19.90
N ALA A 506 6.33 -7.35 19.81
CA ALA A 506 5.97 -8.59 19.16
C ALA A 506 6.49 -8.62 17.72
N LYS A 507 6.84 -9.81 17.25
CA LYS A 507 7.32 -10.03 15.89
C LYS A 507 6.17 -10.50 15.01
N GLY A 508 5.84 -9.71 14.00
CA GLY A 508 4.76 -9.99 13.06
C GLY A 508 5.30 -10.48 11.71
N LEU A 509 4.54 -11.34 11.03
CA LEU A 509 4.87 -11.77 9.67
C LEU A 509 4.78 -10.56 8.74
N ALA A 510 5.92 -10.15 8.20
CA ALA A 510 6.00 -9.08 7.22
C ALA A 510 5.77 -9.65 5.82
N THR A 511 4.87 -9.04 5.06
CA THR A 511 4.57 -9.45 3.68
C THR A 511 4.32 -8.24 2.78
N THR A 512 4.33 -8.48 1.48
CA THR A 512 3.62 -7.68 0.48
C THR A 512 2.43 -8.49 -0.04
N ARG A 513 1.53 -7.89 -0.83
CA ARG A 513 0.40 -8.61 -1.44
C ARG A 513 0.86 -9.84 -2.23
N SER A 514 1.79 -9.65 -3.17
CA SER A 514 2.33 -10.74 -3.98
C SER A 514 3.04 -11.81 -3.14
N HIS A 515 3.77 -11.40 -2.10
CA HIS A 515 4.40 -12.35 -1.17
C HIS A 515 3.35 -13.20 -0.44
N PHE A 516 2.31 -12.58 0.11
CA PHE A 516 1.27 -13.30 0.84
C PHE A 516 0.45 -14.21 -0.07
N ARG A 517 0.11 -13.78 -1.29
CA ARG A 517 -0.55 -14.63 -2.30
C ARG A 517 0.29 -15.88 -2.63
N ALA A 518 1.59 -15.71 -2.84
CA ALA A 518 2.50 -16.82 -3.10
C ALA A 518 2.67 -17.74 -1.88
N LEU A 519 2.78 -17.17 -0.67
CA LEU A 519 2.82 -17.94 0.59
C LEU A 519 1.56 -18.79 0.75
N ARG A 520 0.38 -18.20 0.56
CA ARG A 520 -0.89 -18.92 0.72
C ARG A 520 -1.00 -20.09 -0.26
N ALA A 521 -0.62 -19.90 -1.52
CA ALA A 521 -0.62 -20.98 -2.50
C ALA A 521 0.39 -22.11 -2.17
N MET A 522 1.54 -21.76 -1.60
CA MET A 522 2.51 -22.76 -1.12
C MET A 522 1.98 -23.53 0.09
N PHE A 523 1.30 -22.86 1.03
CA PHE A 523 0.65 -23.50 2.18
C PHE A 523 -0.52 -24.40 1.74
N GLU A 524 -1.31 -23.95 0.76
CA GLU A 524 -2.39 -24.73 0.16
C GLU A 524 -1.86 -26.01 -0.50
N ALA A 525 -0.71 -25.93 -1.19
CA ALA A 525 -0.03 -27.11 -1.73
C ALA A 525 0.48 -28.09 -0.66
N ALA A 526 0.51 -27.69 0.61
CA ALA A 526 0.76 -28.54 1.77
C ALA A 526 -0.53 -28.92 2.55
N GLY A 527 -1.72 -28.57 2.02
CA GLY A 527 -3.00 -28.84 2.67
C GLY A 527 -3.24 -27.99 3.92
N ILE A 528 -2.76 -26.75 3.91
CA ILE A 528 -2.88 -25.77 4.99
C ILE A 528 -3.56 -24.52 4.41
N ASP A 529 -4.68 -24.11 5.01
CA ASP A 529 -5.26 -22.80 4.74
C ASP A 529 -4.53 -21.75 5.58
N LEU A 530 -3.85 -20.81 4.93
CA LEU A 530 -3.13 -19.72 5.61
C LEU A 530 -4.06 -18.50 5.72
N PRO A 531 -4.66 -18.24 6.89
CA PRO A 531 -5.58 -17.12 7.05
C PRO A 531 -4.80 -15.81 7.03
N LYS A 532 -5.46 -14.75 6.54
CA LYS A 532 -4.93 -13.39 6.59
C LYS A 532 -5.14 -12.78 7.98
N LEU A 533 -4.32 -13.23 8.93
CA LEU A 533 -4.27 -12.76 10.31
C LEU A 533 -2.93 -12.07 10.56
N GLY A 534 -2.83 -11.30 11.64
CA GLY A 534 -1.59 -10.69 12.12
C GLY A 534 -0.57 -11.71 12.63
N MET A 535 -0.18 -12.69 11.82
CA MET A 535 0.56 -13.88 12.25
C MET A 535 1.84 -13.53 13.01
N VAL A 536 2.00 -14.12 14.19
CA VAL A 536 3.27 -14.19 14.94
C VAL A 536 3.90 -15.59 14.78
N PRO A 537 5.20 -15.78 15.06
CA PRO A 537 5.87 -17.06 14.84
C PRO A 537 5.17 -18.26 15.47
N GLU A 538 4.66 -18.11 16.69
CA GLU A 538 4.02 -19.20 17.45
C GLU A 538 2.68 -19.59 16.80
N MET A 539 1.90 -18.62 16.33
CA MET A 539 0.64 -18.87 15.62
C MET A 539 0.88 -19.59 14.29
N LEU A 540 1.92 -19.18 13.54
CA LEU A 540 2.26 -19.86 12.29
C LEU A 540 2.73 -21.29 12.55
N GLN A 541 3.55 -21.50 13.58
CA GLN A 541 4.03 -22.82 13.98
C GLN A 541 2.90 -23.76 14.41
N GLU A 542 1.91 -23.24 15.14
CA GLU A 542 0.70 -23.98 15.52
C GLU A 542 -0.13 -24.34 14.28
N LEU A 543 -0.34 -23.40 13.37
CA LEU A 543 -1.10 -23.61 12.14
C LEU A 543 -0.51 -24.72 11.26
N VAL A 544 0.82 -24.71 11.07
CA VAL A 544 1.48 -25.69 10.21
C VAL A 544 1.63 -27.06 10.86
N ALA A 545 1.71 -27.10 12.20
CA ALA A 545 1.99 -28.30 12.97
C ALA A 545 3.16 -29.12 12.38
N ASP A 546 2.89 -30.33 11.91
CA ASP A 546 3.85 -31.25 11.27
C ASP A 546 3.75 -31.29 9.73
N LYS A 547 2.82 -30.56 9.13
CA LYS A 547 2.56 -30.58 7.67
C LYS A 547 3.61 -29.83 6.85
N LEU A 548 4.28 -28.85 7.45
CA LEU A 548 5.25 -28.00 6.77
C LEU A 548 6.42 -27.64 7.70
N SER A 549 7.64 -27.94 7.26
CA SER A 549 8.86 -27.53 7.96
C SER A 549 9.20 -26.07 7.61
N LEU A 550 8.95 -25.13 8.53
CA LEU A 550 9.16 -23.70 8.29
C LEU A 550 10.63 -23.32 8.03
N ASP A 551 11.60 -24.12 8.50
CA ASP A 551 13.02 -23.94 8.20
C ASP A 551 13.38 -24.28 6.73
N LYS A 552 12.46 -24.93 6.02
CA LYS A 552 12.56 -25.24 4.59
C LYS A 552 11.80 -24.24 3.72
N VAL A 553 11.24 -23.19 4.32
CA VAL A 553 10.53 -22.13 3.63
C VAL A 553 11.40 -20.88 3.55
N GLY A 554 11.44 -20.28 2.37
CA GLY A 554 12.16 -19.04 2.09
C GLY A 554 11.47 -17.77 2.54
N GLU A 555 12.27 -16.80 2.96
CA GLU A 555 11.87 -15.39 3.17
C GLU A 555 10.65 -15.19 4.09
N LEU A 556 10.44 -16.07 5.07
CA LEU A 556 9.59 -15.76 6.22
C LEU A 556 10.27 -14.64 7.03
N ARG A 557 9.78 -13.41 6.85
CA ARG A 557 10.32 -12.21 7.50
C ARG A 557 9.47 -11.83 8.70
N TRP A 558 10.16 -11.52 9.79
CA TRP A 558 9.56 -11.20 11.08
C TRP A 558 10.05 -9.83 11.53
N ASP A 559 9.25 -8.81 11.26
CA ASP A 559 9.53 -7.43 11.65
C ASP A 559 8.83 -7.12 12.97
N LYS A 560 9.14 -5.97 13.59
CA LYS A 560 8.31 -5.54 14.72
C LYS A 560 6.90 -5.28 14.21
N ILE A 561 5.91 -5.69 14.99
CA ILE A 561 4.52 -5.58 14.59
C ILE A 561 4.11 -4.13 14.34
N GLU A 562 4.67 -3.17 15.08
CA GLU A 562 4.41 -1.74 14.87
C GLU A 562 4.94 -1.22 13.53
N ASP A 563 6.05 -1.77 13.04
CA ASP A 563 6.74 -1.31 11.83
C ASP A 563 6.15 -1.94 10.57
N ARG A 564 5.84 -3.24 10.63
CA ARG A 564 5.22 -3.96 9.51
C ARG A 564 4.51 -5.24 9.95
N LEU A 565 3.25 -5.37 9.56
CA LEU A 565 2.44 -6.57 9.78
C LEU A 565 1.57 -6.85 8.56
N MET A 566 1.81 -7.95 7.87
CA MET A 566 0.99 -8.42 6.74
C MET A 566 0.78 -7.37 5.63
N GLY A 567 1.74 -6.45 5.47
CA GLY A 567 1.68 -5.34 4.50
C GLY A 567 1.30 -3.99 5.10
N LEU A 568 0.67 -3.98 6.27
CA LEU A 568 0.29 -2.77 7.01
C LEU A 568 1.42 -2.25 7.90
N VAL A 569 1.29 -0.99 8.30
CA VAL A 569 2.19 -0.27 9.20
C VAL A 569 1.35 0.26 10.38
N PRO A 570 1.17 -0.54 11.46
CA PRO A 570 0.20 -0.22 12.51
C PRO A 570 0.39 1.13 13.22
N HIS A 571 1.61 1.67 13.28
CA HIS A 571 1.84 3.00 13.89
C HIS A 571 1.30 4.18 13.07
N GLU A 572 0.94 3.96 11.81
CA GLU A 572 0.33 4.98 10.96
C GLU A 572 -1.19 5.08 11.19
N PHE A 573 -1.81 4.17 11.95
CA PHE A 573 -3.24 4.24 12.26
C PHE A 573 -3.51 5.17 13.44
N LYS A 574 -4.39 6.13 13.22
CA LYS A 574 -4.80 7.13 14.22
C LYS A 574 -6.26 6.95 14.60
N LEU A 575 -6.59 7.46 15.77
CA LEU A 575 -7.93 7.50 16.34
C LEU A 575 -8.27 8.96 16.64
N LEU A 576 -9.42 9.42 16.16
CA LEU A 576 -10.04 10.68 16.55
C LEU A 576 -11.20 10.39 17.49
N ALA A 577 -11.05 10.81 18.75
CA ALA A 577 -12.10 10.77 19.74
C ALA A 577 -12.80 12.14 19.79
N LEU A 578 -14.11 12.14 19.52
CA LEU A 578 -14.95 13.32 19.58
C LEU A 578 -15.91 13.23 20.75
N SER A 579 -16.15 14.33 21.46
CA SER A 579 -17.11 14.38 22.56
C SER A 579 -18.06 15.56 22.37
N ARG A 580 -19.35 15.33 22.53
CA ARG A 580 -20.34 16.43 22.55
C ARG A 580 -20.50 16.92 24.00
N PRO A 581 -20.16 18.19 24.31
CA PRO A 581 -20.30 18.73 25.67
C PRO A 581 -21.76 18.83 26.13
#